data_AF-A0A0G1GSU8-F1
#
_entry.id   AF-A0A0G1GSU8-F1
#
_cell.length_a   1.000
_cell.length_b   1.000
_cell.length_c   1.000
_cell.angle_alpha   90.00
_cell.angle_beta   90.00
_cell.angle_gamma   90.00
#
_symmetry.space_group_name_H-M   'P 1'
#
loop_
_entity.id
_entity.type
_entity.pdbx_description
1 polymer ?
#
loop_
_entity_poly.entity_id
_entity_poly.type
_entity_poly.pdbx_seq_one_letter_code
_entity_poly.pdbx_strand_id
1 'polypeptide(L)'
;MAHREIVADNSANGNLQEVHTAQPLKETNWEVDFGIISQMEITLIKLGGSLITDKGRPYTARPWTIRRLAKEIKRAIKGNSKLRLIIGNGGGSFPHVSATKYGTANGYSGDEGKLGFCQVQNDAATINRLCVKIFLEEGIGTISVTPNNIFLTSNAKIANFYIKNIEALLINGIIPFVYGDTLIDTVRGSCIYSCDQIMETLSQTLPQSKYKVNKIISVGDFPGVLDAQNSVVPLLNHQVFKRLIETRAIKKPSETDVTGGMKAKIETLLTEAKNGIESIILDGRKPDNLYRTLMGKSFLGTTVKN
;
A
#
# COMPACT_ATOMS: atom_id res chain seq x y z
N MET A 1 1.22 24.64 46.00
CA MET A 1 1.47 25.09 44.61
C MET A 1 0.16 24.99 43.87
N ALA A 2 -0.41 26.13 43.50
CA ALA A 2 -1.82 26.30 43.18
C ALA A 2 -2.18 25.83 41.76
N HIS A 3 -3.31 25.14 41.67
CA HIS A 3 -4.09 24.92 40.45
C HIS A 3 -4.43 26.26 39.81
N ARG A 4 -4.16 26.42 38.52
CA ARG A 4 -4.71 27.52 37.71
C ARG A 4 -5.91 26.99 36.94
N GLU A 5 -7.10 27.33 37.42
CA GLU A 5 -8.32 27.35 36.63
C GLU A 5 -8.18 28.41 35.52
N ILE A 6 -8.54 28.03 34.29
CA ILE A 6 -8.64 28.95 33.17
C ILE A 6 -10.03 29.58 33.27
N VAL A 7 -10.09 30.83 33.73
CA VAL A 7 -11.28 31.67 33.71
C VAL A 7 -11.55 32.07 32.26
N ALA A 8 -12.75 31.80 31.76
CA ALA A 8 -13.22 32.28 30.46
C ALA A 8 -13.55 33.78 30.55
N ASP A 9 -12.88 34.57 29.71
CA ASP A 9 -13.16 35.99 29.51
C ASP A 9 -14.39 36.14 28.59
N ASN A 10 -15.51 36.58 29.18
CA ASN A 10 -16.74 36.92 28.47
C ASN A 10 -16.73 38.41 28.10
N SER A 11 -15.96 38.78 27.07
CA SER A 11 -16.04 40.13 26.52
C SER A 11 -15.66 40.21 25.04
N ALA A 12 -16.46 39.58 24.17
CA ALA A 12 -16.48 39.94 22.75
C ALA A 12 -17.86 39.64 22.13
N ASN A 13 -18.76 40.62 22.25
CA ASN A 13 -19.91 40.74 21.34
C ASN A 13 -19.38 41.08 19.93
N GLY A 14 -19.13 40.05 19.13
CA GLY A 14 -18.79 40.18 17.72
C GLY A 14 -19.49 39.06 16.94
N ASN A 15 -20.48 39.44 16.12
CA ASN A 15 -21.20 38.64 15.14
C ASN A 15 -20.72 37.19 14.98
N LEU A 16 -21.36 36.27 15.72
CA LEU A 16 -21.35 34.86 15.37
C LEU A 16 -22.10 34.73 14.05
N GLN A 17 -21.36 34.63 12.95
CA GLN A 17 -21.90 34.10 11.70
C GLN A 17 -22.54 32.76 12.02
N GLU A 18 -23.76 32.55 11.54
CA GLU A 18 -24.51 31.30 11.67
C GLU A 18 -23.58 30.12 11.42
N VAL A 19 -23.34 29.32 12.46
CA VAL A 19 -22.78 27.99 12.29
C VAL A 19 -23.82 27.25 11.47
N HIS A 20 -23.57 27.11 10.17
CA HIS A 20 -24.35 26.21 9.33
C HIS A 20 -24.23 24.83 9.98
N THR A 21 -25.25 24.45 10.75
CA THR A 21 -25.43 23.09 11.22
C THR A 21 -25.44 22.24 9.97
N ALA A 22 -24.37 21.46 9.77
CA ALA A 22 -24.33 20.48 8.70
C ALA A 22 -25.64 19.69 8.82
N GLN A 23 -26.48 19.76 7.79
CA GLN A 23 -27.64 18.88 7.73
C GLN A 23 -27.11 17.46 7.95
N PRO A 24 -27.72 16.65 8.83
CA PRO A 24 -27.40 15.24 8.88
C PRO A 24 -27.42 14.73 7.45
N LEU A 25 -26.39 13.98 7.04
CA LEU A 25 -26.51 13.20 5.83
C LEU A 25 -27.86 12.49 5.96
N LYS A 26 -28.82 12.79 5.07
CA LYS A 26 -30.06 12.01 5.00
C LYS A 26 -29.62 10.55 5.07
N GLU A 27 -30.36 9.69 5.76
CA GLU A 27 -30.20 8.25 5.61
C GLU A 27 -30.36 7.92 4.14
N THR A 28 -29.28 8.07 3.38
CA THR A 28 -29.15 7.54 2.05
C THR A 28 -29.15 6.06 2.34
N ASN A 29 -30.18 5.37 1.89
CA ASN A 29 -30.03 3.95 1.62
C ASN A 29 -28.71 3.85 0.84
N TRP A 30 -27.65 3.37 1.50
CA TRP A 30 -26.35 3.13 0.87
C TRP A 30 -26.46 1.96 -0.12
N GLU A 31 -27.67 1.57 -0.51
CA GLU A 31 -27.98 0.97 -1.79
C GLU A 31 -27.70 2.00 -2.89
N VAL A 32 -26.42 2.08 -3.21
CA VAL A 32 -25.98 2.60 -4.49
C VAL A 32 -26.68 1.76 -5.55
N ASP A 33 -27.58 2.35 -6.32
CA ASP A 33 -28.18 1.71 -7.49
C ASP A 33 -27.05 1.45 -8.49
N PHE A 34 -26.60 0.19 -8.51
CA PHE A 34 -25.54 -0.23 -9.41
C PHE A 34 -26.06 -0.40 -10.84
N GLY A 35 -27.35 -0.28 -11.14
CA GLY A 35 -27.87 -0.73 -12.44
C GLY A 35 -27.29 -2.10 -12.85
N ILE A 36 -27.29 -2.41 -14.15
CA ILE A 36 -26.61 -3.59 -14.68
C ILE A 36 -25.11 -3.23 -14.84
N ILE A 37 -24.36 -3.07 -13.75
CA ILE A 37 -22.91 -2.77 -13.82
C ILE A 37 -22.13 -4.06 -14.09
N SER A 38 -21.37 -4.06 -15.19
CA SER A 38 -20.22 -4.93 -15.39
C SER A 38 -19.23 -4.77 -14.24
N GLN A 39 -18.77 -5.86 -13.64
CA GLN A 39 -17.81 -5.91 -12.52
C GLN A 39 -16.74 -4.80 -12.58
N MET A 40 -16.58 -4.02 -11.51
CA MET A 40 -15.60 -2.91 -11.44
C MET A 40 -14.17 -3.47 -11.40
N GLU A 41 -13.38 -3.18 -12.43
CA GLU A 41 -11.98 -3.60 -12.49
C GLU A 41 -11.07 -2.67 -11.68
N ILE A 42 -10.28 -3.25 -10.78
CA ILE A 42 -9.38 -2.55 -9.86
C ILE A 42 -7.93 -2.95 -10.19
N THR A 43 -7.07 -1.94 -10.34
CA THR A 43 -5.62 -2.12 -10.38
C THR A 43 -5.01 -1.77 -9.03
N LEU A 44 -4.26 -2.71 -8.46
CA LEU A 44 -3.49 -2.49 -7.24
C LEU A 44 -2.10 -1.97 -7.60
N ILE A 45 -1.66 -0.87 -6.98
CA ILE A 45 -0.32 -0.29 -7.21
C ILE A 45 0.43 -0.22 -5.89
N LYS A 46 1.61 -0.84 -5.83
CA LYS A 46 2.49 -0.78 -4.67
C LYS A 46 3.76 0.01 -4.99
N LEU A 47 3.98 1.10 -4.27
CA LEU A 47 5.19 1.91 -4.32
C LEU A 47 6.20 1.33 -3.32
N GLY A 48 7.28 0.75 -3.82
CA GLY A 48 8.30 0.09 -3.01
C GLY A 48 9.01 1.05 -2.05
N GLY A 49 9.21 0.63 -0.80
CA GLY A 49 9.87 1.46 0.22
C GLY A 49 11.27 1.93 -0.19
N SER A 50 12.03 1.08 -0.88
CA SER A 50 13.36 1.42 -1.43
C SER A 50 13.33 2.45 -2.57
N LEU A 51 12.20 2.57 -3.27
CA LEU A 51 11.99 3.58 -4.29
C LEU A 51 11.67 4.94 -3.67
N ILE A 52 10.80 4.95 -2.66
CA ILE A 52 10.27 6.17 -2.03
C ILE A 52 11.05 6.66 -0.80
N THR A 53 12.04 5.89 -0.33
CA THR A 53 12.93 6.26 0.79
C THR A 53 14.39 5.95 0.47
N ASP A 54 15.31 6.51 1.24
CA ASP A 54 16.72 6.15 1.23
C ASP A 54 17.02 5.10 2.29
N LYS A 55 17.23 3.84 1.87
CA LYS A 55 17.56 2.72 2.77
C LYS A 55 18.85 2.95 3.58
N GLY A 56 19.77 3.79 3.09
CA GLY A 56 21.02 4.09 3.79
C GLY A 56 20.88 5.15 4.88
N ARG A 57 19.72 5.83 4.97
CA ARG A 57 19.49 6.94 5.90
C ARG A 57 18.14 6.78 6.60
N PRO A 58 18.13 6.47 7.91
CA PRO A 58 16.90 6.39 8.72
C PRO A 58 15.95 7.57 8.46
N TYR A 59 14.64 7.29 8.37
CA TYR A 59 13.57 8.29 8.23
C TYR A 59 13.72 9.26 7.06
N THR A 60 14.44 8.86 6.00
CA THR A 60 14.69 9.73 4.84
C THR A 60 13.80 9.36 3.66
N ALA A 61 12.74 10.12 3.43
CA ALA A 61 11.90 9.98 2.25
C ALA A 61 12.56 10.55 0.98
N ARG A 62 12.01 10.19 -0.18
CA ARG A 62 12.35 10.77 -1.50
C ARG A 62 11.15 11.51 -2.08
N PRO A 63 10.81 12.73 -1.59
CA PRO A 63 9.61 13.45 -2.01
C PRO A 63 9.52 13.68 -3.52
N TRP A 64 10.65 13.94 -4.19
CA TRP A 64 10.70 14.13 -5.64
C TRP A 64 10.27 12.87 -6.42
N THR A 65 10.69 11.70 -5.95
CA THR A 65 10.27 10.41 -6.52
C THR A 65 8.78 10.18 -6.30
N ILE A 66 8.29 10.39 -5.08
CA ILE A 66 6.87 10.24 -4.73
C ILE A 66 6.01 11.18 -5.60
N ARG A 67 6.41 12.46 -5.70
CA ARG A 67 5.70 13.47 -6.48
C ARG A 67 5.68 13.16 -7.97
N ARG A 68 6.79 12.67 -8.54
CA ARG A 68 6.81 12.21 -9.94
C ARG A 68 5.82 11.07 -10.16
N LEU A 69 5.84 10.05 -9.31
CA LEU A 69 4.93 8.90 -9.41
C LEU A 69 3.45 9.34 -9.28
N ALA A 70 3.16 10.27 -8.36
CA ALA A 70 1.84 10.88 -8.25
C ALA A 70 1.43 11.57 -9.56
N LYS A 71 2.29 12.38 -10.18
CA LYS A 71 2.02 13.03 -11.47
C LYS A 71 1.76 12.02 -12.60
N GLU A 72 2.52 10.93 -12.65
CA GLU A 72 2.31 9.84 -13.60
C GLU A 72 0.93 9.18 -13.43
N ILE A 73 0.53 8.92 -12.18
CA ILE A 73 -0.79 8.37 -11.84
C ILE A 73 -1.91 9.36 -12.19
N LYS A 74 -1.76 10.65 -11.84
CA LYS A 74 -2.72 11.70 -12.19
C LYS A 74 -2.97 11.77 -13.70
N ARG A 75 -1.89 11.71 -14.49
CA ARG A 75 -1.97 11.67 -15.96
C ARG A 75 -2.71 10.43 -16.45
N ALA A 76 -2.48 9.26 -15.84
CA ALA A 76 -3.20 8.03 -16.19
C ALA A 76 -4.69 8.11 -15.86
N ILE A 77 -5.06 8.62 -14.68
CA ILE A 77 -6.46 8.84 -14.28
C ILE A 77 -7.16 9.78 -15.26
N LYS A 78 -6.51 10.90 -15.65
CA LYS A 78 -7.05 11.82 -16.66
C LYS A 78 -7.21 11.16 -18.04
N GLY A 79 -6.31 10.25 -18.40
CA GLY A 79 -6.33 9.53 -19.67
C GLY A 79 -7.28 8.34 -19.73
N ASN A 80 -7.76 7.84 -18.58
CA ASN A 80 -8.67 6.71 -18.48
C ASN A 80 -9.61 6.90 -17.29
N SER A 81 -10.82 7.43 -17.55
CA SER A 81 -11.83 7.69 -16.52
C SER A 81 -12.41 6.43 -15.87
N LYS A 82 -12.20 5.25 -16.48
CA LYS A 82 -12.59 3.95 -15.93
C LYS A 82 -11.52 3.36 -15.01
N LEU A 83 -10.32 3.95 -14.95
CA LEU A 83 -9.25 3.47 -14.08
C LEU A 83 -9.70 3.58 -12.62
N ARG A 84 -9.67 2.46 -11.89
CA ARG A 84 -9.91 2.38 -10.45
C ARG A 84 -8.67 1.81 -9.79
N LEU A 85 -8.19 2.50 -8.77
CA LEU A 85 -6.91 2.24 -8.15
C LEU A 85 -7.08 2.00 -6.66
N ILE A 86 -6.33 1.05 -6.13
CA ILE A 86 -5.88 1.07 -4.73
C ILE A 86 -4.38 1.21 -4.78
N ILE A 87 -3.85 2.15 -4.00
CA ILE A 87 -2.42 2.44 -3.95
C ILE A 87 -1.91 2.02 -2.58
N GLY A 88 -0.67 1.56 -2.50
CA GLY A 88 -0.01 1.42 -1.22
C GLY A 88 1.48 1.64 -1.28
N ASN A 89 2.09 1.84 -0.11
CA ASN A 89 3.53 2.04 -0.01
C ASN A 89 4.20 1.04 0.94
N GLY A 90 5.44 0.67 0.58
CA GLY A 90 6.33 -0.01 1.51
C GLY A 90 6.84 0.94 2.61
N GLY A 91 7.28 0.36 3.72
CA GLY A 91 7.79 1.12 4.87
C GLY A 91 9.12 1.82 4.62
N GLY A 92 10.05 1.16 3.92
CA GLY A 92 11.36 1.75 3.64
C GLY A 92 12.15 2.07 4.92
N SER A 93 12.97 3.12 4.89
CA SER A 93 13.86 3.50 6.00
C SER A 93 13.16 3.99 7.28
N PHE A 94 11.83 3.84 7.39
CA PHE A 94 11.02 4.30 8.54
C PHE A 94 10.81 3.13 9.52
N PRO A 95 9.84 2.21 9.32
CA PRO A 95 9.53 1.18 10.31
C PRO A 95 10.64 0.14 10.47
N HIS A 96 11.57 0.00 9.51
CA HIS A 96 12.71 -0.90 9.69
C HIS A 96 13.60 -0.49 10.86
N VAL A 97 13.72 0.81 11.16
CA VAL A 97 14.58 1.32 12.22
C VAL A 97 14.06 0.88 13.58
N SER A 98 12.78 1.17 13.86
CA SER A 98 12.11 0.74 15.09
C SER A 98 11.93 -0.78 15.14
N ALA A 99 11.61 -1.45 14.03
CA ALA A 99 11.41 -2.89 14.04
C ALA A 99 12.68 -3.66 14.40
N THR A 100 13.84 -3.20 13.92
CA THR A 100 15.14 -3.72 14.32
C THR A 100 15.45 -3.39 15.78
N LYS A 101 15.22 -2.14 16.22
CA LYS A 101 15.46 -1.72 17.61
C LYS A 101 14.69 -2.57 18.63
N TYR A 102 13.42 -2.87 18.34
CA TYR A 102 12.51 -3.55 19.28
C TYR A 102 12.30 -5.04 18.96
N GLY A 103 12.93 -5.59 17.92
CA GLY A 103 12.82 -7.01 17.57
C GLY A 103 11.41 -7.46 17.15
N THR A 104 10.56 -6.55 16.67
CA THR A 104 9.11 -6.80 16.47
C THR A 104 8.77 -7.78 15.34
N ALA A 105 9.75 -8.17 14.52
CA ALA A 105 9.56 -9.20 13.49
C ALA A 105 9.12 -10.55 14.08
N ASN A 106 9.43 -10.81 15.35
CA ASN A 106 9.06 -12.04 16.05
C ASN A 106 7.75 -11.93 16.83
N GLY A 107 7.07 -10.78 16.81
CA GLY A 107 5.98 -10.43 17.72
C GLY A 107 6.48 -9.55 18.86
N TYR A 108 5.71 -9.43 19.94
CA TYR A 108 6.14 -8.72 21.14
C TYR A 108 5.77 -9.44 22.43
N SER A 109 6.53 -9.18 23.50
CA SER A 109 6.22 -9.56 24.88
C SER A 109 6.63 -8.44 25.84
N GLY A 110 5.97 -8.37 27.00
CA GLY A 110 6.20 -7.30 27.98
C GLY A 110 5.80 -5.90 27.48
N ASP A 111 6.05 -4.89 28.30
CA ASP A 111 5.63 -3.51 27.99
C ASP A 111 6.56 -2.82 26.98
N GLU A 112 7.86 -3.15 26.98
CA GLU A 112 8.81 -2.64 25.98
C GLU A 112 8.46 -3.10 24.56
N GLY A 113 8.06 -4.37 24.41
CA GLY A 113 7.64 -4.90 23.13
C GLY A 113 6.33 -4.26 22.62
N LYS A 114 5.36 -3.99 23.52
CA LYS A 114 4.14 -3.24 23.18
C LYS A 114 4.47 -1.83 22.70
N LEU A 115 5.38 -1.14 23.39
CA LEU A 115 5.85 0.19 22.97
C LEU A 115 6.53 0.10 21.60
N GLY A 116 7.36 -0.91 21.37
CA GLY A 116 8.01 -1.16 20.10
C GLY A 116 7.04 -1.36 18.95
N PHE A 117 5.98 -2.15 19.16
CA PHE A 117 4.88 -2.30 18.21
C PHE A 117 4.24 -0.96 17.85
N CYS A 118 3.87 -0.16 18.85
CA CYS A 118 3.31 1.18 18.62
C CYS A 118 4.26 2.09 17.84
N GLN A 119 5.58 2.03 18.13
CA GLN A 119 6.57 2.85 17.43
C GLN A 119 6.70 2.43 15.96
N VAL A 120 6.73 1.13 15.68
CA VAL A 120 6.82 0.61 14.30
C VAL A 120 5.59 1.00 13.50
N GLN A 121 4.41 0.86 14.09
CA GLN A 121 3.14 1.30 13.51
C GLN A 121 3.18 2.79 13.16
N ASN A 122 3.62 3.63 14.11
CA ASN A 122 3.72 5.07 13.92
C ASN A 122 4.71 5.43 12.80
N ASP A 123 5.85 4.76 12.72
CA ASP A 123 6.86 4.99 11.69
C ASP A 123 6.33 4.61 10.29
N ALA A 124 5.63 3.48 10.18
CA ALA A 124 4.97 3.05 8.96
C ALA A 124 3.87 4.04 8.52
N ALA A 125 3.05 4.50 9.46
CA ALA A 125 2.04 5.51 9.23
C ALA A 125 2.66 6.85 8.79
N THR A 126 3.81 7.23 9.35
CA THR A 126 4.50 8.50 9.03
C THR A 126 4.87 8.59 7.55
N ILE A 127 5.51 7.55 6.98
CA ILE A 127 5.85 7.54 5.56
C ILE A 127 4.60 7.48 4.67
N ASN A 128 3.55 6.75 5.09
CA ASN A 128 2.28 6.74 4.37
C ASN A 128 1.62 8.13 4.34
N ARG A 129 1.57 8.83 5.48
CA ARG A 129 1.02 10.19 5.57
C ARG A 129 1.77 11.18 4.69
N LEU A 130 3.10 11.04 4.57
CA LEU A 130 3.88 11.84 3.63
C LEU A 130 3.51 11.53 2.17
N CYS A 131 3.32 10.27 1.81
CA CYS A 131 2.86 9.87 0.47
C CYS A 131 1.48 10.47 0.16
N VAL A 132 0.51 10.28 1.06
CA VAL A 132 -0.85 10.82 0.93
C VAL A 132 -0.84 12.34 0.80
N LYS A 133 -0.05 13.05 1.63
CA LYS A 133 0.12 14.51 1.52
C LYS A 133 0.57 14.92 0.13
N ILE A 134 1.61 14.29 -0.41
CA ILE A 134 2.13 14.63 -1.74
C ILE A 134 1.10 14.31 -2.84
N PHE A 135 0.34 13.23 -2.72
CA PHE A 135 -0.71 12.90 -3.68
C PHE A 135 -1.85 13.94 -3.66
N LEU A 136 -2.25 14.39 -2.47
CA LEU A 136 -3.24 15.46 -2.31
C LEU A 136 -2.74 16.80 -2.87
N GLU A 137 -1.46 17.15 -2.67
CA GLU A 137 -0.83 18.33 -3.27
C GLU A 137 -0.86 18.27 -4.81
N GLU A 138 -0.76 17.08 -5.38
CA GLU A 138 -0.92 16.86 -6.82
C GLU A 138 -2.41 16.76 -7.24
N GLY A 139 -3.37 16.99 -6.35
CA GLY A 139 -4.80 16.99 -6.65
C GLY A 139 -5.38 15.60 -6.93
N ILE A 140 -4.80 14.55 -6.33
CA ILE A 140 -5.34 13.19 -6.37
C ILE A 140 -6.15 12.96 -5.10
N GLY A 141 -7.47 12.75 -5.24
CA GLY A 141 -8.35 12.43 -4.12
C GLY A 141 -8.02 11.07 -3.53
N THR A 142 -7.21 11.05 -2.47
CA THR A 142 -6.76 9.82 -1.81
C THR A 142 -6.81 9.94 -0.30
N ILE A 143 -7.05 8.82 0.38
CA ILE A 143 -7.12 8.74 1.83
C ILE A 143 -6.28 7.58 2.34
N SER A 144 -5.57 7.81 3.45
CA SER A 144 -4.85 6.75 4.14
C SER A 144 -5.84 5.74 4.72
N VAL A 145 -5.65 4.46 4.40
CA VAL A 145 -6.37 3.34 5.02
C VAL A 145 -5.37 2.54 5.84
N THR A 146 -5.44 2.67 7.16
CA THR A 146 -4.56 1.97 8.10
C THR A 146 -4.89 0.49 8.16
N PRO A 147 -3.99 -0.42 7.70
CA PRO A 147 -4.24 -1.85 7.73
C PRO A 147 -4.53 -2.39 9.13
N ASN A 148 -3.84 -1.89 10.17
CA ASN A 148 -4.09 -2.29 11.56
C ASN A 148 -5.52 -2.00 12.05
N ASN A 149 -6.26 -1.12 11.37
CA ASN A 149 -7.65 -0.79 11.72
C ASN A 149 -8.68 -1.63 10.95
N ILE A 150 -8.27 -2.39 9.93
CA ILE A 150 -9.18 -3.14 9.06
C ILE A 150 -8.83 -4.62 8.96
N PHE A 151 -7.68 -5.05 9.50
CA PHE A 151 -7.24 -6.45 9.50
C PHE A 151 -6.88 -6.88 10.92
N LEU A 152 -7.29 -8.09 11.29
CA LEU A 152 -6.87 -8.81 12.49
C LEU A 152 -6.18 -10.10 12.06
N THR A 153 -5.02 -10.42 12.65
CA THR A 153 -4.30 -11.66 12.33
C THR A 153 -4.35 -12.68 13.46
N SER A 154 -4.12 -13.94 13.11
CA SER A 154 -3.86 -15.04 14.02
C SER A 154 -2.71 -15.86 13.45
N ASN A 155 -1.61 -15.94 14.21
CA ASN A 155 -0.37 -16.60 13.80
C ASN A 155 0.13 -16.13 12.42
N ALA A 156 0.21 -14.82 12.24
CA ALA A 156 0.66 -14.10 11.03
C ALA A 156 -0.19 -14.33 9.77
N LYS A 157 -1.44 -14.79 9.91
CA LYS A 157 -2.42 -14.91 8.83
C LYS A 157 -3.65 -14.06 9.13
N ILE A 158 -4.29 -13.51 8.10
CA ILE A 158 -5.53 -12.76 8.26
C ILE A 158 -6.61 -13.68 8.83
N ALA A 159 -7.18 -13.29 9.97
CA ALA A 159 -8.23 -14.03 10.66
C ALA A 159 -9.59 -13.32 10.54
N ASN A 160 -9.59 -11.98 10.51
CA ASN A 160 -10.80 -11.19 10.31
C ASN A 160 -10.45 -9.87 9.61
N PHE A 161 -11.43 -9.26 8.92
CA PHE A 161 -11.23 -8.00 8.22
C PHE A 161 -12.53 -7.21 8.02
N TYR A 162 -12.40 -5.88 7.88
CA TYR A 162 -13.50 -4.97 7.57
C TYR A 162 -13.22 -4.18 6.29
N ILE A 163 -13.62 -4.74 5.15
CA ILE A 163 -13.31 -4.17 3.82
C ILE A 163 -14.29 -3.08 3.36
N LYS A 164 -15.44 -2.92 4.03
CA LYS A 164 -16.53 -2.03 3.60
C LYS A 164 -16.10 -0.57 3.45
N ASN A 165 -15.14 -0.11 4.24
CA ASN A 165 -14.57 1.22 4.07
C ASN A 165 -13.83 1.38 2.74
N ILE A 166 -13.07 0.38 2.30
CA ILE A 166 -12.39 0.41 1.00
C ILE A 166 -13.41 0.41 -0.14
N GLU A 167 -14.46 -0.41 -0.04
CA GLU A 167 -15.55 -0.44 -1.03
C GLU A 167 -16.25 0.92 -1.15
N ALA A 168 -16.61 1.54 -0.03
CA ALA A 168 -17.27 2.84 0.00
C ALA A 168 -16.40 3.94 -0.66
N LEU A 169 -15.09 3.94 -0.42
CA LEU A 169 -14.15 4.86 -1.04
C LEU A 169 -14.10 4.67 -2.56
N LEU A 170 -13.97 3.43 -3.02
CA LEU A 170 -13.90 3.09 -4.45
C LEU A 170 -15.16 3.51 -5.21
N ILE A 171 -16.35 3.28 -4.62
CA ILE A 171 -17.63 3.69 -5.22
C ILE A 171 -17.70 5.20 -5.40
N ASN A 172 -17.18 5.96 -4.43
CA ASN A 172 -17.14 7.42 -4.46
C ASN A 172 -15.97 8.00 -5.27
N GLY A 173 -15.20 7.15 -5.98
CA GLY A 173 -14.06 7.59 -6.77
C GLY A 173 -12.87 8.11 -5.95
N ILE A 174 -12.86 7.84 -4.64
CA ILE A 174 -11.74 8.17 -3.75
C ILE A 174 -10.76 7.00 -3.76
N ILE A 175 -9.47 7.29 -3.93
CA ILE A 175 -8.43 6.25 -4.02
C ILE A 175 -8.00 5.83 -2.61
N PRO A 176 -8.23 4.57 -2.20
CA PRO A 176 -7.71 4.04 -0.94
C PRO A 176 -6.18 3.95 -1.01
N PHE A 177 -5.49 4.43 0.03
CA PHE A 177 -4.05 4.40 0.15
C PHE A 177 -3.60 3.57 1.37
N VAL A 178 -3.28 2.30 1.15
CA VAL A 178 -2.80 1.37 2.18
C VAL A 178 -1.27 1.40 2.34
N TYR A 179 -0.71 0.67 3.29
CA TYR A 179 0.74 0.58 3.47
C TYR A 179 1.12 -0.74 4.14
N GLY A 180 2.41 -1.04 4.23
CA GLY A 180 2.86 -2.15 5.09
C GLY A 180 2.83 -1.70 6.53
N ASP A 181 2.22 -2.48 7.41
CA ASP A 181 1.90 -2.08 8.79
C ASP A 181 2.25 -3.19 9.78
N THR A 182 2.19 -2.90 11.07
CA THR A 182 2.11 -3.93 12.11
C THR A 182 0.65 -4.19 12.45
N LEU A 183 0.25 -5.45 12.45
CA LEU A 183 -1.11 -5.86 12.77
C LEU A 183 -1.15 -6.50 14.16
N ILE A 184 -2.28 -6.33 14.85
CA ILE A 184 -2.58 -7.10 16.06
C ILE A 184 -2.70 -8.58 15.67
N ASP A 185 -2.01 -9.44 16.41
CA ASP A 185 -2.04 -10.90 16.24
C ASP A 185 -2.51 -11.61 17.51
N THR A 186 -3.54 -12.45 17.39
CA THR A 186 -4.13 -13.11 18.57
C THR A 186 -3.26 -14.21 19.18
N VAL A 187 -2.23 -14.69 18.49
CA VAL A 187 -1.30 -15.72 18.98
C VAL A 187 0.06 -15.12 19.33
N ARG A 188 0.55 -14.17 18.53
CA ARG A 188 1.90 -13.60 18.62
C ARG A 188 1.93 -12.22 19.28
N GLY A 189 0.77 -11.66 19.63
CA GLY A 189 0.59 -10.27 20.06
C GLY A 189 0.61 -9.29 18.88
N SER A 190 1.59 -9.43 17.99
CA SER A 190 1.65 -8.68 16.73
C SER A 190 2.31 -9.48 15.61
N CYS A 191 2.13 -9.00 14.38
CA CYS A 191 2.96 -9.38 13.26
C CYS A 191 3.29 -8.16 12.37
N ILE A 192 4.45 -8.19 11.72
CA ILE A 192 4.76 -7.28 10.63
C ILE A 192 4.08 -7.83 9.37
N TYR A 193 3.24 -7.00 8.75
CA TYR A 193 2.49 -7.37 7.55
C TYR A 193 2.85 -6.41 6.42
N SER A 194 3.62 -6.92 5.46
CA SER A 194 4.17 -6.09 4.39
C SER A 194 3.10 -5.57 3.45
N CYS A 195 3.40 -4.47 2.74
CA CYS A 195 2.49 -3.95 1.73
C CYS A 195 2.24 -4.96 0.59
N ASP A 196 3.21 -5.82 0.27
CA ASP A 196 2.98 -6.90 -0.72
C ASP A 196 1.91 -7.89 -0.22
N GLN A 197 1.96 -8.29 1.05
CA GLN A 197 0.95 -9.15 1.66
C GLN A 197 -0.42 -8.45 1.78
N ILE A 198 -0.45 -7.14 2.04
CA ILE A 198 -1.70 -6.36 2.01
C ILE A 198 -2.30 -6.37 0.60
N MET A 199 -1.49 -6.19 -0.45
CA MET A 199 -2.00 -6.24 -1.82
C MET A 199 -2.56 -7.63 -2.18
N GLU A 200 -1.89 -8.71 -1.75
CA GLU A 200 -2.38 -10.08 -1.89
C GLU A 200 -3.69 -10.30 -1.13
N THR A 201 -3.78 -9.81 0.11
CA THR A 201 -5.03 -9.91 0.88
C THR A 201 -6.16 -9.17 0.18
N LEU A 202 -5.90 -7.97 -0.34
CA LEU A 202 -6.90 -7.18 -1.06
C LEU A 202 -7.32 -7.83 -2.38
N SER A 203 -6.38 -8.44 -3.13
CA SER A 203 -6.71 -9.15 -4.37
C SER A 203 -7.57 -10.37 -4.15
N GLN A 204 -7.51 -10.98 -2.96
CA GLN A 204 -8.32 -12.15 -2.58
C GLN A 204 -9.65 -11.77 -1.92
N THR A 205 -9.71 -10.65 -1.19
CA THR A 205 -10.89 -10.26 -0.40
C THR A 205 -11.85 -9.33 -1.14
N LEU A 206 -11.36 -8.51 -2.07
CA LEU A 206 -12.20 -7.60 -2.86
C LEU A 206 -13.07 -8.30 -3.91
N PRO A 207 -12.67 -9.43 -4.54
CA PRO A 207 -13.50 -10.12 -5.51
C PRO A 207 -14.79 -10.71 -4.91
N GLN A 208 -15.77 -9.85 -4.72
CA GLN A 208 -17.20 -10.18 -4.64
C GLN A 208 -17.84 -9.83 -5.98
N SER A 209 -19.10 -10.20 -6.23
CA SER A 209 -19.79 -10.06 -7.53
C SER A 209 -19.67 -8.69 -8.21
N LYS A 210 -19.30 -7.64 -7.46
CA LYS A 210 -19.19 -6.24 -7.90
C LYS A 210 -17.77 -5.76 -8.24
N TYR A 211 -16.71 -6.43 -7.78
CA TYR A 211 -15.32 -5.98 -7.98
C TYR A 211 -14.44 -7.09 -8.52
N LYS A 212 -13.46 -6.73 -9.35
CA LYS A 212 -12.43 -7.63 -9.87
C LYS A 212 -11.08 -6.96 -9.75
N VAL A 213 -10.15 -7.59 -9.05
CA VAL A 213 -8.75 -7.17 -9.19
C VAL A 213 -8.22 -7.77 -10.50
N ASN A 214 -7.93 -6.92 -11.48
CA ASN A 214 -7.47 -7.36 -12.80
C ASN A 214 -5.95 -7.28 -12.95
N LYS A 215 -5.29 -6.47 -12.11
CA LYS A 215 -3.87 -6.19 -12.23
C LYS A 215 -3.23 -5.79 -10.91
N ILE A 216 -2.00 -6.27 -10.68
CA ILE A 216 -1.14 -5.83 -9.57
C ILE A 216 0.16 -5.26 -10.14
N ILE A 217 0.55 -4.06 -9.72
CA ILE A 217 1.78 -3.39 -10.18
C ILE A 217 2.68 -3.11 -8.96
N SER A 218 3.78 -3.84 -8.86
CA SER A 218 4.83 -3.62 -7.86
C SER A 218 5.91 -2.72 -8.44
N VAL A 219 5.90 -1.45 -8.04
CA VAL A 219 6.79 -0.39 -8.53
C VAL A 219 8.00 -0.27 -7.61
N GLY A 220 9.19 -0.63 -8.08
CA GLY A 220 10.40 -0.68 -7.25
C GLY A 220 11.58 0.11 -7.78
N ASP A 221 12.70 0.03 -7.07
CA ASP A 221 13.99 0.61 -7.46
C ASP A 221 14.90 -0.38 -8.22
N PHE A 222 14.28 -1.35 -8.89
CA PHE A 222 14.92 -2.43 -9.65
C PHE A 222 14.43 -2.42 -11.11
N PRO A 223 15.21 -2.92 -12.07
CA PRO A 223 14.82 -2.93 -13.49
C PRO A 223 13.71 -3.93 -13.84
N GLY A 224 13.42 -4.87 -12.93
CA GLY A 224 12.57 -6.04 -13.13
C GLY A 224 13.17 -7.24 -12.40
N VAL A 225 12.73 -8.44 -12.74
CA VAL A 225 13.40 -9.69 -12.34
C VAL A 225 14.58 -9.91 -13.26
N LEU A 226 15.75 -10.19 -12.67
CA LEU A 226 16.98 -10.44 -13.42
C LEU A 226 17.26 -11.93 -13.53
N ASP A 227 17.80 -12.35 -14.66
CA ASP A 227 18.41 -13.67 -14.84
C ASP A 227 19.87 -13.71 -14.33
N ALA A 228 20.52 -14.87 -14.50
CA ALA A 228 21.90 -15.06 -14.08
C ALA A 228 22.92 -14.20 -14.85
N GLN A 229 22.51 -13.63 -15.99
CA GLN A 229 23.30 -12.74 -16.84
C GLN A 229 23.01 -11.25 -16.54
N ASN A 230 22.25 -10.95 -15.48
CA ASN A 230 21.77 -9.60 -15.14
C ASN A 230 20.90 -8.96 -16.23
N SER A 231 20.25 -9.76 -17.09
CA SER A 231 19.28 -9.28 -18.06
C SER A 231 17.87 -9.33 -17.47
N VAL A 232 17.03 -8.36 -17.84
CA VAL A 232 15.63 -8.33 -17.38
C VAL A 232 14.86 -9.46 -18.05
N VAL A 233 14.20 -10.26 -17.24
CA VAL A 233 13.25 -11.28 -17.68
C VAL A 233 11.94 -10.57 -18.04
N PRO A 234 11.53 -10.48 -19.32
CA PRO A 234 10.32 -9.74 -19.69
C PRO A 234 9.04 -10.48 -19.26
N LEU A 235 9.10 -11.82 -19.22
CA LEU A 235 7.97 -12.68 -18.89
C LEU A 235 8.37 -13.75 -17.87
N LEU A 236 7.66 -13.78 -16.75
CA LEU A 236 7.88 -14.70 -15.65
C LEU A 236 6.64 -15.56 -15.43
N ASN A 237 6.83 -16.87 -15.56
CA ASN A 237 5.86 -17.88 -15.16
C ASN A 237 6.55 -18.91 -14.24
N HIS A 238 5.81 -19.93 -13.80
CA HIS A 238 6.36 -20.96 -12.90
C HIS A 238 7.60 -21.68 -13.45
N GLN A 239 7.65 -21.96 -14.75
CA GLN A 239 8.80 -22.64 -15.38
C GLN A 239 10.03 -21.74 -15.39
N VAL A 240 9.88 -20.47 -15.76
CA VAL A 240 10.97 -19.48 -15.74
C VAL A 240 11.45 -19.27 -14.31
N PHE A 241 10.55 -19.15 -13.35
CA PHE A 241 10.92 -18.99 -11.94
C PHE A 241 11.72 -20.18 -11.41
N LYS A 242 11.30 -21.42 -11.72
CA LYS A 242 12.06 -22.63 -11.35
C LYS A 242 13.50 -22.56 -11.88
N ARG A 243 13.68 -22.20 -13.15
CA ARG A 243 15.01 -22.01 -13.77
C ARG A 243 15.83 -20.92 -13.09
N LEU A 244 15.21 -19.80 -12.71
CA LEU A 244 15.89 -18.71 -11.99
C LEU A 244 16.39 -19.15 -10.61
N ILE A 245 15.65 -20.03 -9.93
CA ILE A 245 16.07 -20.63 -8.65
C ILE A 245 17.24 -21.61 -8.86
N GLU A 246 17.13 -22.51 -9.84
CA GLU A 246 18.18 -23.50 -10.17
C GLU A 246 19.50 -22.82 -10.55
N THR A 247 19.42 -21.73 -11.30
CA THR A 247 20.58 -20.93 -11.72
C THR A 247 21.08 -19.94 -10.66
N ARG A 248 20.43 -19.90 -9.47
CA ARG A 248 20.73 -18.96 -8.38
C ARG A 248 20.70 -17.48 -8.80
N ALA A 249 19.91 -17.14 -9.81
CA ALA A 249 19.72 -15.77 -10.27
C ALA A 249 19.02 -14.89 -9.22
N ILE A 250 18.14 -15.49 -8.41
CA ILE A 250 17.44 -14.81 -7.33
C ILE A 250 18.29 -14.85 -6.06
N LYS A 251 18.84 -13.71 -5.68
CA LYS A 251 19.65 -13.55 -4.48
C LYS A 251 18.82 -13.73 -3.20
N LYS A 252 19.49 -14.17 -2.14
CA LYS A 252 18.91 -14.17 -0.78
C LYS A 252 18.52 -12.72 -0.38
N PRO A 253 17.46 -12.55 0.43
CA PRO A 253 17.14 -11.25 1.02
C PRO A 253 18.35 -10.70 1.79
N SER A 254 18.50 -9.37 1.84
CA SER A 254 19.47 -8.76 2.76
C SER A 254 19.06 -9.00 4.20
N GLU A 255 19.99 -8.94 5.16
CA GLU A 255 19.68 -9.13 6.59
C GLU A 255 18.63 -8.14 7.11
N THR A 256 18.51 -6.97 6.48
CA THR A 256 17.51 -5.94 6.80
C THR A 256 16.14 -6.18 6.14
N ASP A 257 16.02 -7.13 5.22
CA ASP A 257 14.77 -7.44 4.50
C ASP A 257 14.02 -8.58 5.19
N VAL A 258 13.22 -8.21 6.18
CA VAL A 258 12.37 -9.12 6.96
C VAL A 258 11.11 -9.60 6.21
N THR A 259 10.93 -9.19 4.95
CA THR A 259 9.71 -9.48 4.14
C THR A 259 9.91 -10.58 3.10
N GLY A 260 11.11 -11.19 3.03
CA GLY A 260 11.40 -12.29 2.11
C GLY A 260 11.84 -11.85 0.69
N GLY A 261 12.02 -10.55 0.47
CA GLY A 261 12.70 -9.98 -0.69
C GLY A 261 12.06 -10.25 -2.07
N MET A 262 12.90 -10.42 -3.09
CA MET A 262 12.42 -10.62 -4.47
C MET A 262 11.76 -12.00 -4.65
N LYS A 263 12.28 -13.03 -3.97
CA LYS A 263 11.72 -14.39 -4.04
C LYS A 263 10.27 -14.43 -3.55
N ALA A 264 10.01 -13.97 -2.33
CA ALA A 264 8.66 -14.00 -1.75
C ALA A 264 7.66 -13.20 -2.61
N LYS A 265 8.09 -12.05 -3.13
CA LYS A 265 7.27 -11.24 -4.06
C LYS A 265 6.92 -12.01 -5.33
N ILE A 266 7.89 -12.69 -5.96
CA ILE A 266 7.61 -13.49 -7.15
C ILE A 266 6.65 -14.63 -6.82
N GLU A 267 6.85 -15.31 -5.69
CA GLU A 267 5.97 -16.40 -5.25
C GLU A 267 4.52 -15.92 -5.05
N THR A 268 4.31 -14.79 -4.36
CA THR A 268 2.99 -14.15 -4.24
C THR A 268 2.40 -13.82 -5.61
N LEU A 269 3.13 -13.14 -6.49
CA LEU A 269 2.59 -12.74 -7.80
C LEU A 269 2.31 -13.93 -8.72
N LEU A 270 3.04 -15.03 -8.60
CA LEU A 270 2.74 -16.29 -9.32
C LEU A 270 1.48 -16.97 -8.78
N THR A 271 1.22 -16.88 -7.48
CA THR A 271 -0.06 -17.33 -6.89
C THR A 271 -1.22 -16.53 -7.44
N GLU A 272 -1.10 -15.20 -7.49
CA GLU A 272 -2.13 -14.32 -8.06
C GLU A 272 -2.33 -14.57 -9.56
N ALA A 273 -1.26 -14.88 -10.29
CA ALA A 273 -1.34 -15.24 -11.70
C ALA A 273 -2.18 -16.50 -11.95
N LYS A 274 -2.14 -17.51 -11.05
CA LYS A 274 -3.01 -18.69 -11.11
C LYS A 274 -4.49 -18.33 -10.91
N ASN A 275 -4.77 -17.28 -10.15
CA ASN A 275 -6.10 -16.73 -9.95
C ASN A 275 -6.56 -15.83 -11.12
N GLY A 276 -5.79 -15.78 -12.21
CA GLY A 276 -6.12 -14.99 -13.41
C GLY A 276 -5.74 -13.51 -13.31
N ILE A 277 -4.93 -13.13 -12.32
CA ILE A 277 -4.50 -11.74 -12.09
C ILE A 277 -3.11 -11.53 -12.68
N GLU A 278 -3.04 -10.79 -13.79
CA GLU A 278 -1.76 -10.38 -14.36
C GLU A 278 -1.03 -9.42 -13.41
N SER A 279 0.26 -9.65 -13.20
CA SER A 279 1.07 -8.80 -12.33
C SER A 279 2.29 -8.22 -13.04
N ILE A 280 2.77 -7.07 -12.59
CA ILE A 280 3.91 -6.37 -13.17
C ILE A 280 4.90 -5.99 -12.07
N ILE A 281 6.16 -6.37 -12.24
CA ILE A 281 7.31 -5.89 -11.45
C ILE A 281 7.97 -4.79 -12.27
N LEU A 282 7.77 -3.53 -11.88
CA LEU A 282 8.06 -2.35 -12.69
C LEU A 282 9.29 -1.58 -12.21
N ASP A 283 10.14 -1.12 -13.14
CA ASP A 283 11.20 -0.16 -12.84
C ASP A 283 10.62 1.23 -12.58
N GLY A 284 10.44 1.54 -11.30
CA GLY A 284 9.91 2.81 -10.84
C GLY A 284 10.90 3.96 -10.94
N ARG A 285 12.18 3.74 -11.25
CA ARG A 285 13.19 4.80 -11.38
C ARG A 285 13.09 5.51 -12.72
N LYS A 286 12.54 4.84 -13.73
CA LYS A 286 12.39 5.35 -15.09
C LYS A 286 11.18 6.29 -15.16
N PRO A 287 11.37 7.56 -15.57
CA PRO A 287 10.27 8.49 -15.77
C PRO A 287 9.24 7.95 -16.77
N ASP A 288 7.96 8.24 -16.53
CA ASP A 288 6.80 7.84 -17.33
C ASP A 288 6.58 6.33 -17.47
N ASN A 289 7.39 5.48 -16.82
CA ASN A 289 7.23 4.04 -16.92
C ASN A 289 5.92 3.56 -16.27
N LEU A 290 5.54 4.12 -15.11
CA LEU A 290 4.27 3.81 -14.46
C LEU A 290 3.08 4.34 -15.26
N TYR A 291 3.18 5.58 -15.76
CA TYR A 291 2.17 6.13 -16.66
C TYR A 291 1.95 5.23 -17.89
N ARG A 292 3.01 4.81 -18.57
CA ARG A 292 2.93 3.95 -19.75
C ARG A 292 2.28 2.61 -19.43
N THR A 293 2.66 1.98 -18.32
CA THR A 293 2.05 0.72 -17.86
C THR A 293 0.55 0.88 -17.61
N LEU A 294 0.12 1.94 -16.91
CA LEU A 294 -1.30 2.19 -16.62
C LEU A 294 -2.12 2.50 -17.87
N MET A 295 -1.49 3.01 -18.92
CA MET A 295 -2.11 3.25 -20.23
C MET A 295 -2.03 2.05 -21.18
N GLY A 296 -1.56 0.88 -20.72
CA GLY A 296 -1.43 -0.32 -21.56
C GLY A 296 -0.36 -0.23 -22.64
N LYS A 297 0.62 0.68 -22.49
CA LYS A 297 1.74 0.86 -23.43
C LYS A 297 2.94 0.01 -23.01
N SER A 298 3.90 -0.15 -23.92
CA SER A 298 5.19 -0.80 -23.63
C SER A 298 5.90 -0.13 -22.45
N PHE A 299 6.44 -0.95 -21.55
CA PHE A 299 7.07 -0.55 -20.29
C PHE A 299 8.37 -1.33 -20.04
N LEU A 300 9.15 -0.88 -19.05
CA LEU A 300 10.38 -1.52 -18.59
C LEU A 300 10.12 -2.26 -17.27
N GLY A 301 10.28 -3.58 -17.29
CA GLY A 301 9.99 -4.43 -16.13
C GLY A 301 9.77 -5.88 -16.54
N THR A 302 9.11 -6.62 -15.65
CA THR A 302 8.75 -8.03 -15.84
C THR A 302 7.24 -8.20 -15.69
N THR A 303 6.59 -8.83 -16.67
CA THR A 303 5.23 -9.34 -16.53
C THR A 303 5.27 -10.69 -15.84
N VAL A 304 4.42 -10.88 -14.83
CA VAL A 304 4.18 -12.17 -14.17
C VAL A 304 2.79 -12.66 -14.56
N LYS A 305 2.73 -13.86 -15.15
CA LYS A 305 1.49 -14.51 -15.57
C LYS A 305 1.63 -16.03 -15.47
N ASN A 306 0.50 -16.75 -15.52
CA ASN A 306 0.48 -18.21 -15.46
C ASN A 306 1.17 -18.82 -16.70
#